data_AF-A0A7W0W175-F1
#
_entry.id   AF-A0A7W0W175-F1
#
_cell.length_a   1.000
_cell.length_b   1.000
_cell.length_c   1.000
_cell.angle_alpha   90.00
_cell.angle_beta   90.00
_cell.angle_gamma   90.00
#
_symmetry.space_group_name_H-M   'P 1'
#
loop_
_entity.id
_entity.type
_entity.pdbx_description
1 polymer ?
#
loop_
_entity_poly.entity_id
_entity_poly.type
_entity_poly.pdbx_seq_one_letter_code
_entity_poly.pdbx_strand_id
1 'polypeptide(L)' 'MATKLEKVLKREIDIDGKAYMVAISPEGVKVTQKGFRRGQEMSWRSIVSGAAELDGQLRGSLDSGGEGGE' A
#
# COMPACT_ATOMS: atom_id res chain seq x y z
N MET A 1 12.47 -18.62 -15.70
CA MET A 1 11.30 -17.85 -16.19
C MET A 1 10.37 -17.59 -15.03
N ALA A 2 9.85 -16.37 -14.89
CA ALA A 2 8.81 -16.10 -13.90
C ALA A 2 7.43 -16.38 -14.51
N THR A 3 6.53 -17.00 -13.74
CA THR A 3 5.14 -17.22 -14.17
C THR A 3 4.42 -15.88 -14.21
N LYS A 4 3.78 -15.57 -15.35
CA LYS A 4 3.00 -14.35 -15.49
C LYS A 4 1.83 -14.38 -14.51
N LEU A 5 1.62 -13.28 -13.79
CA LEU A 5 0.46 -13.11 -12.94
C LEU A 5 -0.74 -12.75 -13.81
N GLU A 6 -1.57 -13.73 -14.12
CA GLU A 6 -2.78 -13.53 -14.95
C GLU A 6 -4.04 -13.41 -14.10
N LYS A 7 -4.02 -13.98 -12.89
CA LYS A 7 -5.14 -14.00 -11.95
C LYS A 7 -4.70 -13.49 -10.60
N VAL A 8 -5.67 -13.06 -9.80
CA VAL A 8 -5.42 -12.65 -8.41
C VAL A 8 -4.91 -13.83 -7.61
N LEU A 9 -3.72 -13.68 -7.03
CA LEU A 9 -3.11 -14.63 -6.11
C LEU A 9 -3.29 -14.13 -4.68
N LYS A 10 -3.90 -14.95 -3.81
CA LYS A 10 -4.05 -14.64 -2.39
C LYS A 10 -3.01 -15.39 -1.58
N ARG A 11 -2.32 -14.68 -0.67
CA ARG A 11 -1.33 -15.23 0.25
C ARG A 11 -1.57 -14.71 1.64
N GLU A 12 -1.40 -15.58 2.63
CA GLU A 12 -1.30 -15.15 4.02
C GLU A 12 0.17 -14.87 4.32
N ILE A 13 0.43 -13.79 5.02
CA ILE A 13 1.75 -13.43 5.55
C ILE A 13 1.59 -13.05 7.02
N ASP A 14 2.66 -13.22 7.78
CA ASP A 14 2.76 -12.70 9.13
C ASP A 14 3.64 -11.45 9.12
N ILE A 15 3.16 -10.37 9.75
CA ILE A 15 3.94 -9.15 9.99
C ILE A 15 3.75 -8.82 11.48
N ASP A 16 4.84 -8.80 12.25
CA ASP A 16 4.84 -8.50 13.68
C ASP A 16 3.84 -9.35 14.50
N GLY A 17 3.70 -10.64 14.17
CA GLY A 17 2.78 -11.56 14.84
C GLY A 17 1.30 -11.35 14.50
N LYS A 18 1.01 -10.53 13.48
CA LYS A 18 -0.34 -10.34 12.94
C LYS A 18 -0.43 -10.99 11.57
N ALA A 19 -1.47 -11.79 11.37
CA ALA A 19 -1.77 -12.37 10.08
C ALA A 19 -2.40 -11.34 9.13
N TYR A 20 -1.83 -11.19 7.95
CA TYR A 20 -2.33 -10.38 6.85
C TYR A 20 -2.63 -11.24 5.63
N MET A 21 -3.72 -10.91 4.93
CA MET A 21 -4.04 -11.46 3.63
C MET A 21 -3.60 -10.47 2.55
N VAL A 22 -2.67 -10.92 1.72
CA VAL A 22 -2.18 -10.22 0.54
C VAL A 22 -2.88 -10.76 -0.69
N ALA A 23 -3.59 -9.92 -1.40
CA ALA A 23 -4.14 -10.22 -2.72
C ALA A 23 -3.29 -9.51 -3.78
N ILE A 24 -2.56 -10.28 -4.56
CA ILE A 24 -1.66 -9.80 -5.61
C ILE A 24 -2.40 -9.96 -6.94
N SER A 25 -2.69 -8.87 -7.63
CA SER A 25 -3.37 -8.84 -8.92
C SER A 25 -2.45 -8.29 -10.02
N PRO A 26 -2.80 -8.46 -11.31
CA PRO A 26 -2.04 -7.85 -12.39
C PRO A 26 -1.98 -6.31 -12.34
N GLU A 27 -2.89 -5.67 -11.59
CA GLU A 27 -3.00 -4.22 -11.47
C GLU A 27 -2.27 -3.65 -10.23
N GLY A 28 -2.12 -4.46 -9.18
CA GLY A 28 -1.44 -4.07 -7.96
C GLY A 28 -1.47 -5.12 -6.85
N VAL A 29 -1.33 -4.66 -5.61
CA VAL A 29 -1.41 -5.50 -4.42
C VAL A 29 -2.29 -4.87 -3.38
N LYS A 30 -3.09 -5.70 -2.73
CA LYS A 30 -3.95 -5.33 -1.60
C LYS A 30 -3.58 -6.13 -0.37
N VAL A 31 -3.27 -5.45 0.72
CA VAL A 31 -2.92 -6.05 2.00
C VAL A 31 -4.04 -5.77 2.98
N THR A 32 -4.64 -6.82 3.53
CA THR A 32 -5.76 -6.73 4.46
C THR A 32 -5.41 -7.46 5.74
N GLN A 33 -5.45 -6.79 6.89
CA GLN A 33 -5.24 -7.47 8.16
C GLN A 33 -6.41 -8.43 8.43
N LYS A 34 -6.10 -9.66 8.87
CA LYS A 34 -7.12 -10.66 9.20
C LYS A 34 -8.02 -10.12 10.31
N GLY A 35 -9.34 -10.16 10.08
CA GLY A 35 -10.34 -9.58 10.98
C GLY A 35 -10.69 -8.10 10.69
N PHE A 36 -9.97 -7.43 9.81
CA PHE A 36 -10.26 -6.05 9.39
C PHE A 36 -10.75 -6.01 7.93
N ARG A 37 -11.70 -5.11 7.64
CA ARG A 37 -12.23 -4.89 6.29
C ARG A 37 -11.51 -3.79 5.52
N ARG A 38 -10.74 -2.95 6.22
CA ARG A 38 -9.95 -1.86 5.61
C ARG A 38 -8.55 -2.39 5.29
N GLY A 39 -8.38 -2.90 4.08
CA GLY A 39 -7.07 -3.25 3.53
C GLY A 39 -6.47 -2.08 2.75
N GLN A 40 -5.16 -1.93 2.80
CA GLN A 40 -4.41 -0.99 1.97
C GLN A 40 -4.24 -1.58 0.57
N GLU A 41 -4.56 -0.82 -0.46
CA GLU A 41 -4.33 -1.20 -1.86
C GLU A 41 -3.31 -0.25 -2.48
N MET A 42 -2.41 -0.81 -3.29
CA MET A 42 -1.38 -0.07 -3.99
C MET A 42 -1.16 -0.64 -5.39
N SER A 43 -1.04 0.23 -6.39
CA SER A 43 -0.77 -0.17 -7.77
C SER A 43 0.70 -0.55 -7.95
N TRP A 44 1.02 -1.36 -8.97
CA TRP A 44 2.41 -1.65 -9.31
C TRP A 44 3.21 -0.39 -9.65
N ARG A 45 2.57 0.60 -10.30
CA ARG A 45 3.20 1.89 -10.57
C ARG A 45 3.58 2.60 -9.28
N SER A 46 2.71 2.61 -8.28
CA SER A 46 3.00 3.22 -6.97
C SER A 46 4.15 2.53 -6.24
N ILE A 47 4.26 1.20 -6.36
CA ILE A 47 5.36 0.42 -5.79
C ILE A 47 6.68 0.73 -6.49
N VAL A 48 6.69 0.68 -7.83
CA VAL A 48 7.92 0.89 -8.63
C VAL A 48 8.37 2.35 -8.60
N SER A 49 7.44 3.31 -8.53
CA SER A 49 7.77 4.74 -8.44
C SER A 49 8.12 5.21 -7.02
N GLY A 50 7.94 4.39 -5.99
CA GLY A 50 8.07 4.81 -4.59
C GLY A 50 6.98 5.79 -4.11
N ALA A 51 5.96 6.06 -4.94
CA ALA A 51 4.88 7.00 -4.61
C ALA A 51 3.95 6.53 -3.48
N ALA A 52 4.12 5.31 -2.95
CA ALA A 52 3.48 4.89 -1.71
C ALA A 52 3.92 5.75 -0.50
N GLU A 53 5.09 6.39 -0.56
CA GLU A 53 5.60 7.30 0.47
C GLU A 53 5.18 8.77 0.28
N LEU A 54 4.84 9.19 -0.95
CA LEU A 54 4.56 10.60 -1.22
C LEU A 54 3.20 11.06 -0.68
N ASP A 55 2.16 10.23 -0.70
CA ASP A 55 0.82 10.67 -0.25
C ASP A 55 0.77 10.94 1.27
N GLY A 56 1.58 10.22 2.05
CA GLY A 56 1.77 10.47 3.48
C GLY A 56 2.66 11.69 3.78
N GLN A 57 3.75 11.86 3.03
CA GLN A 57 4.71 12.96 3.25
C GLN A 57 4.20 14.32 2.74
N LEU A 58 3.41 14.37 1.66
CA LEU A 58 2.80 15.62 1.20
C LEU A 58 1.78 16.18 2.20
N ARG A 59 0.97 15.32 2.84
CA ARG A 59 0.03 15.76 3.89
C ARG A 59 0.74 16.36 5.11
N GLY A 60 1.91 15.83 5.49
CA GLY A 60 2.70 16.39 6.59
C GLY A 60 3.33 17.75 6.27
N SER A 61 3.69 17.99 4.99
CA SER A 61 4.36 19.24 4.59
C SER A 61 3.39 20.41 4.34
N LEU A 62 2.10 20.14 4.09
CA LEU A 62 1.09 21.18 3.88
C LEU A 62 0.52 21.76 5.19
N ASP A 63 0.65 21.03 6.31
CA ASP A 63 0.22 21.48 7.64
C ASP A 63 1.23 22.41 8.32
N SER A 64 2.52 22.29 7.96
CA SER A 64 3.61 23.10 8.56
C SER A 64 3.88 24.44 7.86
N GLY A 65 3.11 24.81 6.83
CA GLY A 65 3.34 26.02 6.01
C GLY A 65 2.36 27.17 6.25
N GLY A 66 1.43 27.04 7.19
CA GLY A 66 0.28 27.95 7.33
C GLY A 66 0.19 28.68 8.68
N GLU A 67 1.31 28.97 9.35
CA GLU A 67 1.29 29.86 10.51
C GLU A 67 2.56 30.73 10.52
N GLY A 68 2.41 32.00 10.15
CA GLY A 68 3.43 33.03 10.33
C GLY A 68 3.69 33.88 9.09
N GLY A 69 2.96 34.99 8.93
CA GLY A 69 3.29 36.02 7.96
C GLY A 69 2.22 37.08 7.77
N GLU A 70 2.23 38.07 8.67
CA GLU A 70 1.76 39.47 8.52
C GLU A 70 0.26 39.80 8.54
#